data_AF-A0AAX4JDP7-F1
#
_entry.id   AF-A0AAX4JDP7-F1
#
_cell.length_a   1.000
_cell.length_b   1.000
_cell.length_c   1.000
_cell.angle_alpha   90.00
_cell.angle_beta   90.00
_cell.angle_gamma   90.00
#
_symmetry.space_group_name_H-M   'P 1'
#
loop_
_entity.id
_entity.type
_entity.pdbx_description
1 polymer ?
#
loop_
_entity_poly.entity_id
_entity_poly.type
_entity_poly.pdbx_seq_one_letter_code
_entity_poly.pdbx_strand_id
1 'polypeptide(L)'
;MNDKSILLKKIHEALSIRDTLKKNLEDRENDLVNIEAHIQAFNTILYGKNKKEIETYNVVPNYHITTFPIFLKNNKHILSVFSIGVPTKFPLKSKKLEQIFYTVGYKSKRLYYKYKGYPDVDDDYIIYNCRTLYEDNHLIFEIKTDDGLTIKGDGRTVFEEFRSLMIYPFEYTTTEEFFGMCSEEVNLLIRDKYDLGIN
;
A
#
# COMPACT_ATOMS: atom_id res chain seq x y z
N MET A 1 -48.74 -19.26 -20.93
CA MET A 1 -48.21 -19.55 -19.57
C MET A 1 -46.75 -20.06 -19.56
N ASN A 2 -45.95 -19.88 -20.63
CA ASN A 2 -44.63 -20.53 -20.76
C ASN A 2 -43.41 -19.62 -20.44
N ASP A 3 -43.55 -18.30 -20.56
CA ASP A 3 -42.40 -17.38 -20.46
C ASP A 3 -41.86 -17.19 -19.04
N LYS A 4 -42.72 -17.20 -18.02
CA LYS A 4 -42.26 -17.06 -16.61
C LYS A 4 -41.40 -18.24 -16.16
N SER A 5 -41.72 -19.45 -16.62
CA SER A 5 -40.97 -20.67 -16.32
C SER A 5 -39.56 -20.62 -16.93
N ILE A 6 -39.46 -20.19 -18.20
CA ILE A 6 -38.19 -20.02 -18.91
C ILE A 6 -37.33 -18.95 -18.25
N LEU A 7 -37.93 -17.83 -17.84
CA LEU A 7 -37.23 -16.73 -17.17
C LEU A 7 -36.69 -17.16 -15.79
N LEU A 8 -37.49 -17.89 -15.01
CA LEU A 8 -37.08 -18.44 -13.71
C LEU A 8 -35.90 -19.41 -13.85
N LYS A 9 -35.93 -20.27 -14.88
CA LYS A 9 -34.83 -21.20 -15.15
C LYS A 9 -33.53 -20.45 -15.48
N LYS A 10 -33.60 -19.41 -16.33
CA LYS A 10 -32.44 -18.58 -16.67
C LYS A 10 -31.87 -17.83 -15.47
N ILE A 11 -32.73 -17.31 -14.59
CA ILE A 11 -32.31 -16.64 -13.35
C ILE A 11 -31.58 -17.64 -12.44
N HIS A 12 -32.10 -18.86 -12.31
CA HIS A 12 -31.48 -19.88 -11.47
C HIS A 12 -30.11 -20.32 -12.01
N GLU A 13 -30.00 -20.51 -13.33
CA GLU A 13 -28.73 -20.80 -14.00
C GLU A 13 -27.72 -19.66 -13.79
N ALA A 14 -28.14 -18.39 -13.94
CA ALA A 14 -27.26 -17.24 -13.71
C ALA A 14 -26.77 -17.14 -12.27
N LEU A 15 -27.63 -17.42 -11.28
CA LEU A 15 -27.24 -17.45 -9.87
C LEU A 15 -26.25 -18.57 -9.57
N SER A 16 -26.47 -19.77 -10.13
CA SER A 16 -25.54 -20.90 -10.00
C SER A 16 -24.17 -20.59 -10.61
N ILE A 17 -24.13 -19.91 -11.76
CA ILE A 17 -22.88 -19.47 -12.41
C ILE A 17 -22.17 -18.46 -11.52
N ARG A 18 -22.88 -17.46 -10.99
CA ARG A 18 -22.31 -16.45 -10.09
C ARG A 18 -21.65 -17.10 -8.87
N ASP A 19 -22.34 -18.03 -8.22
CA ASP A 19 -21.84 -18.67 -7.00
C ASP A 19 -20.60 -19.55 -7.30
N THR A 20 -20.58 -20.21 -8.45
CA THR A 20 -19.41 -20.96 -8.93
C THR A 20 -18.22 -20.04 -9.21
N LEU A 21 -18.45 -18.91 -9.88
CA LEU A 21 -17.40 -17.93 -10.17
C LEU A 21 -16.83 -17.32 -8.90
N LYS A 22 -17.69 -17.02 -7.92
CA LYS A 22 -17.27 -16.48 -6.63
C LYS A 22 -16.35 -17.45 -5.88
N LYS A 23 -16.71 -18.73 -5.84
CA LYS A 23 -15.87 -19.77 -5.25
C LYS A 23 -14.51 -19.89 -5.97
N ASN A 24 -14.52 -19.91 -7.30
CA ASN A 24 -13.28 -19.97 -8.07
C ASN A 24 -12.38 -18.75 -7.82
N LEU A 25 -12.96 -17.57 -7.60
CA LEU A 25 -12.23 -16.35 -7.23
C LEU A 25 -11.56 -16.49 -5.86
N GLU A 26 -12.31 -16.96 -4.86
CA GLU A 26 -11.77 -17.22 -3.51
C GLU A 26 -10.63 -18.26 -3.54
N ASP A 27 -10.79 -19.35 -4.30
CA ASP A 27 -9.75 -20.36 -4.48
C ASP A 27 -8.48 -19.76 -5.14
N ARG A 28 -8.65 -18.86 -6.11
CA ARG A 28 -7.52 -18.18 -6.78
C ARG A 28 -6.85 -17.13 -5.93
N GLU A 29 -7.58 -16.43 -5.08
CA GLU A 29 -7.00 -15.53 -4.08
C GLU A 29 -6.11 -16.32 -3.10
N ASN A 30 -6.57 -17.49 -2.65
CA ASN A 30 -5.78 -18.37 -1.80
C ASN A 30 -4.51 -18.89 -2.50
N ASP A 31 -4.60 -19.26 -3.78
CA ASP A 31 -3.42 -19.65 -4.58
C ASP A 31 -2.40 -18.51 -4.69
N LEU A 32 -2.86 -17.27 -4.92
CA LEU A 32 -1.99 -16.10 -5.02
C LEU A 32 -1.25 -15.81 -3.71
N VAL A 33 -1.94 -15.92 -2.57
CA VAL A 33 -1.32 -15.79 -1.24
C VAL A 33 -0.23 -16.84 -1.04
N ASN A 34 -0.49 -18.09 -1.45
CA ASN A 34 0.49 -19.17 -1.37
C ASN A 34 1.71 -18.92 -2.29
N ILE A 35 1.49 -18.38 -3.49
CA ILE A 35 2.58 -18.05 -4.42
C ILE A 35 3.41 -16.89 -3.88
N GLU A 36 2.78 -15.83 -3.34
CA GLU A 36 3.50 -14.71 -2.73
C GLU A 36 4.34 -15.16 -1.53
N ALA A 37 3.81 -16.07 -0.69
CA ALA A 37 4.56 -16.66 0.41
C ALA A 37 5.81 -17.42 -0.09
N HIS A 38 5.69 -18.19 -1.18
CA HIS A 38 6.83 -18.85 -1.79
C HIS A 38 7.84 -17.86 -2.36
N ILE A 39 7.40 -16.79 -3.04
CA ILE A 39 8.30 -15.74 -3.56
C ILE A 39 9.06 -15.06 -2.42
N GLN A 40 8.39 -14.77 -1.30
CA GLN A 40 9.02 -14.19 -0.12
C GLN A 40 10.08 -15.13 0.47
N ALA A 41 9.75 -16.41 0.66
CA ALA A 41 10.71 -17.42 1.12
C ALA A 41 11.91 -17.54 0.16
N PHE A 42 11.67 -17.50 -1.15
CA PHE A 42 12.71 -17.56 -2.16
C PHE A 42 13.62 -16.32 -2.12
N ASN A 43 13.06 -15.13 -1.92
CA ASN A 43 13.83 -13.90 -1.74
C ASN A 43 14.68 -13.96 -0.47
N THR A 44 14.15 -14.50 0.63
CA THR A 44 14.93 -14.69 1.86
C THR A 44 16.11 -15.64 1.64
N ILE A 45 15.92 -16.73 0.89
CA ILE A 45 16.98 -17.71 0.59
C ILE A 45 18.04 -17.13 -0.36
N LEU A 46 17.60 -16.41 -1.41
CA LEU A 46 18.50 -15.84 -2.43
C LEU A 46 19.30 -14.65 -1.91
N TYR A 47 18.68 -13.77 -1.12
CA TYR A 47 19.30 -12.53 -0.66
C TYR A 47 19.86 -12.62 0.77
N GLY A 48 19.49 -13.63 1.55
CA GLY A 48 19.96 -13.83 2.93
C GLY A 48 21.43 -14.21 3.08
N LYS A 49 22.16 -14.50 2.00
CA LYS A 49 23.58 -14.88 2.09
C LYS A 49 24.60 -13.78 1.79
N ASN A 50 24.26 -12.62 1.22
CA ASN A 50 25.29 -11.72 0.67
C ASN A 50 25.09 -10.19 0.80
N LYS A 51 24.23 -9.67 1.66
CA LYS A 51 24.26 -8.23 2.03
C LYS A 51 24.01 -8.10 3.52
N LYS A 52 24.78 -7.24 4.21
CA LYS A 52 24.67 -6.95 5.64
C LYS A 52 23.18 -6.89 6.01
N GLU A 53 22.77 -7.81 6.88
CA GLU A 53 21.38 -8.01 7.24
C GLU A 53 20.77 -6.68 7.67
N ILE A 54 19.70 -6.26 6.99
CA ILE A 54 18.73 -5.44 7.68
C ILE A 54 18.25 -6.32 8.82
N GLU A 55 18.52 -5.84 10.02
CA GLU A 55 17.79 -6.24 11.19
C GLU A 55 16.29 -5.93 10.92
N THR A 56 15.56 -6.90 10.38
CA THR A 56 14.10 -6.93 10.34
C THR A 56 13.63 -7.61 11.62
N TYR A 57 12.41 -7.33 12.08
CA TYR A 57 11.89 -8.07 13.21
C TYR A 57 11.72 -9.54 12.80
N ASN A 58 12.26 -10.46 13.61
CA ASN A 58 12.05 -11.90 13.46
C ASN A 58 10.63 -12.26 13.91
N VAL A 59 9.60 -11.64 13.31
CA VAL A 59 8.20 -11.97 13.62
C VAL A 59 7.59 -12.66 12.41
N VAL A 60 6.98 -13.80 12.67
CA VAL A 60 6.11 -14.48 11.71
C VAL A 60 4.86 -13.60 11.56
N PRO A 61 4.58 -13.02 10.38
CA PRO A 61 3.41 -12.17 10.20
C PRO A 61 2.15 -12.96 10.52
N ASN A 62 1.18 -12.36 11.21
CA ASN A 62 -0.14 -12.97 11.32
C ASN A 62 -0.91 -12.73 10.01
N TYR A 63 -0.94 -13.75 9.14
CA TYR A 63 -1.41 -13.67 7.76
C TYR A 63 -2.93 -13.41 7.61
N HIS A 64 -3.70 -13.47 8.70
CA HIS A 64 -5.16 -13.30 8.68
C HIS A 64 -5.66 -11.88 8.97
N ILE A 65 -4.77 -10.91 9.23
CA ILE A 65 -5.18 -9.62 9.83
C ILE A 65 -5.66 -8.58 8.80
N THR A 66 -5.38 -8.72 7.50
CA THR A 66 -5.62 -7.60 6.56
C THR A 66 -6.20 -8.01 5.20
N THR A 67 -7.42 -7.55 4.91
CA THR A 67 -7.97 -7.40 3.55
C THR A 67 -7.64 -6.00 3.03
N PHE A 68 -6.74 -5.91 2.04
CA PHE A 68 -6.44 -4.68 1.33
C PHE A 68 -7.36 -4.48 0.11
N PRO A 69 -7.60 -3.24 -0.36
CA PRO A 69 -7.10 -1.98 0.17
C PRO A 69 -7.87 -1.49 1.41
N ILE A 70 -7.19 -0.71 2.26
CA ILE A 70 -7.80 0.00 3.40
C ILE A 70 -7.92 1.47 3.02
N PHE A 71 -9.11 2.03 3.14
CA PHE A 71 -9.36 3.47 2.96
C PHE A 71 -9.26 4.17 4.31
N LEU A 72 -8.25 5.02 4.48
CA LEU A 72 -8.01 5.66 5.76
C LEU A 72 -9.01 6.77 6.01
N LYS A 73 -9.74 6.68 7.12
CA LYS A 73 -10.69 7.71 7.55
C LYS A 73 -9.91 8.94 8.01
N ASN A 74 -10.47 10.14 7.82
CA ASN A 74 -9.90 11.44 8.25
C ASN A 74 -8.60 11.90 7.53
N ASN A 75 -8.31 11.40 6.33
CA ASN A 75 -7.29 12.05 5.49
C ASN A 75 -7.89 13.24 4.75
N LYS A 76 -7.13 14.34 4.64
CA LYS A 76 -7.53 15.56 3.90
C LYS A 76 -7.99 15.25 2.46
N HIS A 77 -7.45 14.17 1.88
CA HIS A 77 -7.85 13.62 0.59
C HIS A 77 -7.99 12.10 0.64
N ILE A 78 -8.59 11.50 -0.40
CA ILE A 78 -8.78 10.05 -0.50
C ILE A 78 -7.41 9.35 -0.52
N LEU A 79 -7.14 8.55 0.50
CA LEU A 79 -5.97 7.71 0.63
C LEU A 79 -6.39 6.25 0.81
N SER A 80 -5.76 5.38 0.02
CA SER A 80 -5.93 3.93 0.10
C SER A 80 -4.58 3.25 0.30
N VAL A 81 -4.48 2.36 1.27
CA VAL A 81 -3.29 1.55 1.56
C VAL A 81 -3.50 0.16 0.97
N PHE A 82 -2.53 -0.33 0.19
CA PHE A 82 -2.56 -1.64 -0.47
C PHE A 82 -1.58 -2.63 0.14
N SER A 83 -0.60 -2.14 0.88
CA SER A 83 0.36 -2.95 1.62
C SER A 83 0.97 -2.10 2.72
N ILE A 84 1.03 -2.65 3.94
CA ILE A 84 1.80 -2.02 5.02
C ILE A 84 3.28 -2.42 5.02
N GLY A 85 3.71 -3.32 4.14
CA GLY A 85 5.10 -3.76 4.06
C GLY A 85 5.56 -4.53 5.30
N VAL A 86 6.89 -4.71 5.41
CA VAL A 86 7.58 -5.36 6.53
C VAL A 86 8.33 -4.29 7.33
N PRO A 87 8.07 -4.13 8.65
CA PRO A 87 8.72 -3.13 9.47
C PRO A 87 10.22 -3.40 9.58
N THR A 88 11.00 -2.34 9.43
CA THR A 88 12.43 -2.36 9.71
C THR A 88 12.66 -2.18 11.22
N LYS A 89 13.74 -2.74 11.81
CA LYS A 89 14.05 -2.53 13.25
C LYS A 89 14.51 -1.11 13.58
N PHE A 90 14.40 -0.15 12.66
CA PHE A 90 14.77 1.24 12.88
C PHE A 90 13.51 2.11 13.07
N PRO A 91 12.88 2.16 14.26
CA PRO A 91 12.07 3.31 14.58
C PRO A 91 13.02 4.52 14.67
N LEU A 92 13.03 5.37 13.65
CA LEU A 92 13.68 6.66 13.76
C LEU A 92 12.89 7.46 14.79
N LYS A 93 13.44 7.61 16.00
CA LYS A 93 12.88 8.48 17.04
C LYS A 93 12.91 9.93 16.54
N SER A 94 11.86 10.35 15.85
CA SER A 94 11.61 11.77 15.62
C SER A 94 11.01 12.37 16.91
N LYS A 95 11.48 13.54 17.32
CA LYS A 95 11.05 14.20 18.56
C LYS A 95 9.60 14.70 18.55
N LYS A 96 8.89 14.60 17.42
CA LYS A 96 7.60 15.30 17.20
C LYS A 96 6.50 14.46 16.56
N LEU A 97 6.79 13.29 16.00
CA LEU A 97 5.79 12.41 15.42
C LEU A 97 5.66 11.16 16.30
N GLU A 98 4.42 10.83 16.63
CA GLU A 98 4.00 9.53 17.16
C GLU A 98 4.69 8.40 16.37
N GLN A 99 5.00 7.27 17.02
CA GLN A 99 5.82 6.18 16.47
C GLN A 99 5.42 5.78 15.03
N ILE A 100 6.17 6.27 14.03
CA ILE A 100 6.05 5.82 12.63
C ILE A 100 6.84 4.52 12.49
N PHE A 101 6.17 3.49 11.96
CA PHE A 101 6.85 2.26 11.55
C PHE A 101 7.30 2.38 10.09
N TYR A 102 8.61 2.56 9.91
CA TYR A 102 9.20 2.51 8.57
C TYR A 102 9.25 1.06 8.08
N THR A 103 8.51 0.78 7.02
CA THR A 103 8.37 -0.55 6.44
C THR A 103 8.93 -0.60 5.02
N VAL A 104 9.44 -1.76 4.61
CA VAL A 104 9.84 -2.03 3.21
C VAL A 104 8.65 -2.67 2.50
N GLY A 105 8.31 -2.19 1.30
CA GLY A 105 7.16 -2.69 0.54
C GLY A 105 5.81 -2.09 0.95
N TYR A 106 5.80 -0.99 1.72
CA TYR A 106 4.62 -0.14 1.87
C TYR A 106 4.12 0.31 0.51
N LYS A 107 2.80 0.28 0.30
CA LYS A 107 2.15 0.76 -0.92
C LYS A 107 0.87 1.48 -0.54
N SER A 108 0.72 2.72 -1.00
CA SER A 108 -0.54 3.46 -0.91
C SER A 108 -0.81 4.21 -2.22
N LYS A 109 -2.06 4.61 -2.43
CA LYS A 109 -2.47 5.52 -3.49
C LYS A 109 -3.24 6.68 -2.89
N ARG A 110 -2.86 7.90 -3.25
CA ARG A 110 -3.54 9.12 -2.82
C ARG A 110 -4.07 9.88 -4.03
N LEU A 111 -5.34 10.24 -3.99
CA LEU A 111 -5.91 11.24 -4.90
C LEU A 111 -5.50 12.62 -4.40
N TYR A 112 -4.77 13.40 -5.19
CA TYR A 112 -4.32 14.74 -4.80
C TYR A 112 -4.23 15.66 -6.02
N TYR A 113 -4.03 16.96 -5.79
CA TYR A 113 -3.93 17.95 -6.86
C TYR A 113 -2.86 17.58 -7.89
N LYS A 114 -3.12 17.92 -9.15
CA LYS A 114 -2.16 17.84 -10.24
C LYS A 114 -0.90 18.65 -9.94
N TYR A 115 0.22 18.11 -10.41
CA TYR A 115 1.50 18.79 -10.40
C TYR A 115 1.67 19.65 -11.66
N LYS A 116 2.61 20.60 -11.62
CA LYS A 116 2.95 21.48 -12.74
C LYS A 116 3.50 20.67 -13.90
N GLY A 117 2.79 20.69 -15.03
CA GLY A 117 3.17 19.97 -16.24
C GLY A 117 2.32 18.72 -16.50
N TYR A 118 1.42 18.34 -15.59
CA TYR A 118 0.39 17.35 -15.88
C TYR A 118 -0.59 17.91 -16.94
N PRO A 119 -1.06 17.10 -17.91
CA PRO A 119 -2.02 17.53 -18.91
C PRO A 119 -3.28 18.18 -18.31
N ASP A 120 -3.68 19.32 -18.86
CA ASP A 120 -4.87 20.05 -18.43
C ASP A 120 -6.13 19.42 -19.06
N VAL A 121 -6.62 18.36 -18.39
CA VAL A 121 -7.87 17.62 -18.68
C VAL A 121 -8.84 17.74 -17.50
N ASP A 122 -10.14 17.55 -17.74
CA ASP A 122 -11.32 17.91 -16.92
C ASP A 122 -11.25 17.87 -15.37
N ASP A 123 -10.42 17.04 -14.72
CA ASP A 123 -10.32 16.96 -13.25
C ASP A 123 -9.03 17.59 -12.69
N ASP A 124 -9.07 18.36 -11.61
CA ASP A 124 -7.85 18.94 -10.97
C ASP A 124 -7.01 17.93 -10.17
N TYR A 125 -7.46 16.68 -10.07
CA TYR A 125 -6.89 15.65 -9.21
C TYR A 125 -6.35 14.48 -10.00
N ILE A 126 -5.27 13.88 -9.51
CA ILE A 126 -4.67 12.67 -10.06
C ILE A 126 -4.28 11.71 -8.94
N ILE A 127 -4.04 10.46 -9.33
CA ILE A 127 -3.62 9.41 -8.41
C ILE A 127 -2.09 9.38 -8.34
N TYR A 128 -1.58 9.55 -7.13
CA TYR A 128 -0.18 9.32 -6.81
C TYR A 128 -0.02 7.94 -6.17
N ASN A 129 0.79 7.09 -6.80
CA ASN A 129 1.20 5.80 -6.29
C ASN A 129 2.44 5.99 -5.41
N CYS A 130 2.30 5.74 -4.11
CA CYS A 130 3.34 5.92 -3.11
C CYS A 130 3.87 4.55 -2.68
N ARG A 131 5.19 4.37 -2.68
CA ARG A 131 5.80 3.12 -2.18
C ARG A 131 7.13 3.33 -1.51
N THR A 132 7.45 2.42 -0.60
CA THR A 132 8.77 2.32 0.03
C THR A 132 9.52 1.12 -0.53
N LEU A 133 10.77 1.31 -0.92
CA LEU A 133 11.65 0.30 -1.48
C LEU A 133 12.88 0.14 -0.59
N TYR A 134 13.60 -0.97 -0.76
CA TYR A 134 14.90 -1.16 -0.15
C TYR A 134 15.96 -1.29 -1.24
N GLU A 135 16.84 -0.31 -1.32
CA GLU A 135 17.87 -0.23 -2.35
C GLU A 135 19.16 0.30 -1.75
N ASP A 136 20.30 -0.24 -2.18
CA ASP A 136 21.65 0.16 -1.73
C ASP A 136 21.77 0.35 -0.22
N ASN A 137 21.14 -0.57 0.52
CA ASN A 137 21.14 -0.62 1.97
C ASN A 137 20.33 0.49 2.69
N HIS A 138 19.47 1.21 1.98
CA HIS A 138 18.67 2.32 2.49
C HIS A 138 17.18 2.14 2.17
N LEU A 139 16.33 2.70 3.03
CA LEU A 139 14.90 2.83 2.74
C LEU A 139 14.71 4.00 1.76
N ILE A 140 14.08 3.70 0.63
CA ILE A 140 13.83 4.66 -0.43
C ILE A 140 12.33 4.90 -0.55
N PHE A 141 11.94 6.16 -0.63
CA PHE A 141 10.58 6.60 -0.94
C PHE A 141 10.46 6.79 -2.44
N GLU A 142 9.32 6.40 -3.00
CA GLU A 142 9.02 6.63 -4.41
C GLU A 142 7.57 7.10 -4.59
N ILE A 143 7.38 8.15 -5.39
CA ILE A 143 6.08 8.63 -5.86
C ILE A 143 6.03 8.45 -7.37
N LYS A 144 4.95 7.83 -7.86
CA LYS A 144 4.68 7.63 -9.28
C LYS A 144 3.27 8.00 -9.69
N THR A 145 3.11 8.54 -10.89
CA THR A 145 1.80 8.79 -11.50
C THR A 145 1.67 8.02 -12.81
N ASP A 146 0.44 7.86 -13.28
CA ASP A 146 0.14 7.02 -14.46
C ASP A 146 0.67 7.63 -15.78
N ASP A 147 0.93 8.93 -15.82
CA ASP A 147 1.55 9.65 -16.95
C ASP A 147 3.09 9.59 -16.94
N GLY A 148 3.69 8.91 -15.95
CA GLY A 148 5.12 8.58 -15.96
C GLY A 148 6.02 9.41 -15.05
N LEU A 149 5.49 10.39 -14.29
CA LEU A 149 6.29 11.05 -13.25
C LEU A 149 6.82 10.00 -12.28
N THR A 150 8.10 10.08 -11.96
CA THR A 150 8.75 9.23 -10.97
C THR A 150 9.71 10.07 -10.15
N ILE A 151 9.45 10.17 -8.85
CA ILE A 151 10.33 10.81 -7.88
C ILE A 151 10.81 9.74 -6.91
N LYS A 152 12.12 9.71 -6.63
CA LYS A 152 12.72 8.65 -5.82
C LYS A 152 13.92 9.14 -5.03
N GLY A 153 14.00 8.78 -3.75
CA GLY A 153 15.11 9.15 -2.89
C GLY A 153 14.81 8.88 -1.41
N ASP A 154 15.56 9.53 -0.52
CA ASP A 154 15.19 9.57 0.89
C ASP A 154 13.90 10.40 1.10
N GLY A 155 13.26 10.26 2.27
CA GLY A 155 11.98 10.92 2.56
C GLY A 155 12.03 12.45 2.48
N ARG A 156 13.17 13.09 2.74
CA ARG A 156 13.30 14.55 2.64
C ARG A 156 13.49 14.99 1.19
N THR A 157 14.35 14.31 0.45
CA THR A 157 14.60 14.57 -0.97
C THR A 157 13.31 14.44 -1.77
N VAL A 158 12.56 13.35 -1.56
CA VAL A 158 11.27 13.14 -2.20
C VAL A 158 10.26 14.23 -1.82
N PHE A 159 10.22 14.64 -0.56
CA PHE A 159 9.30 15.68 -0.09
C PHE A 159 9.55 17.02 -0.79
N GLU A 160 10.80 17.49 -0.78
CA GLU A 160 11.16 18.79 -1.36
C GLU A 160 10.92 18.80 -2.87
N GLU A 161 11.33 17.74 -3.57
CA GLU A 161 11.10 17.62 -5.02
C GLU A 161 9.60 17.59 -5.33
N PHE A 162 8.83 16.75 -4.65
CA PHE A 162 7.39 16.65 -4.86
C PHE A 162 6.65 17.95 -4.58
N ARG A 163 6.96 18.59 -3.45
CA ARG A 163 6.39 19.89 -3.06
C ARG A 163 6.69 20.97 -4.10
N SER A 164 7.89 20.97 -4.67
CA SER A 164 8.30 21.96 -5.68
C SER A 164 7.50 21.88 -6.98
N LEU A 165 6.90 20.72 -7.27
CA LEU A 165 6.06 20.49 -8.44
C LEU A 165 4.59 20.91 -8.23
N MET A 166 4.17 21.20 -6.99
CA MET A 166 2.76 21.47 -6.71
C MET A 166 2.35 22.88 -7.16
N ILE A 167 1.19 22.98 -7.81
CA ILE A 167 0.59 24.27 -8.22
C ILE A 167 -0.07 24.94 -7.01
N TYR A 168 -0.77 24.15 -6.20
CA TYR A 168 -1.47 24.60 -5.00
C TYR A 168 -0.56 24.53 -3.77
N PRO A 169 -0.85 25.31 -2.71
CA PRO A 169 -0.13 25.21 -1.45
C PRO A 169 -0.13 23.77 -0.94
N PHE A 170 1.07 23.20 -0.79
CA PHE A 170 1.22 21.83 -0.33
C PHE A 170 0.88 21.70 1.16
N GLU A 171 -0.12 20.89 1.48
CA GLU A 171 -0.73 20.85 2.81
C GLU A 171 -0.06 19.88 3.79
N TYR A 172 0.86 19.06 3.31
CA TYR A 172 1.57 18.05 4.09
C TYR A 172 2.95 18.57 4.48
N THR A 173 3.44 18.11 5.63
CA THR A 173 4.72 18.54 6.22
C THR A 173 5.86 17.56 5.96
N THR A 174 5.53 16.30 5.65
CA THR A 174 6.51 15.22 5.41
C THR A 174 6.02 14.24 4.35
N THR A 175 6.94 13.45 3.78
CA THR A 175 6.60 12.36 2.85
C THR A 175 5.75 11.30 3.54
N GLU A 176 6.04 10.99 4.80
CA GLU A 176 5.33 10.03 5.63
C GLU A 176 3.86 10.43 5.83
N GLU A 177 3.60 11.71 6.07
CA GLU A 177 2.24 12.24 6.18
C GLU A 177 1.49 12.09 4.85
N PHE A 178 2.12 12.45 3.72
CA PHE A 178 1.54 12.25 2.39
C PHE A 178 1.29 10.76 2.10
N PHE A 179 2.19 9.86 2.50
CA PHE A 179 2.03 8.41 2.29
C PHE A 179 0.97 7.80 3.19
N GLY A 180 0.56 8.51 4.25
CA GLY A 180 -0.38 8.05 5.27
C GLY A 180 0.25 7.21 6.37
N MET A 181 1.58 7.16 6.44
CA MET A 181 2.30 6.35 7.43
C MET A 181 2.18 6.92 8.85
N CYS A 182 1.80 8.19 8.98
CA CYS A 182 1.49 8.82 10.27
C CYS A 182 0.08 8.47 10.77
N SER A 183 -0.73 7.74 10.00
CA SER A 183 -2.08 7.38 10.43
C SER A 183 -2.05 6.38 11.59
N GLU A 184 -2.79 6.69 12.65
CA GLU A 184 -2.99 5.78 13.78
C GLU A 184 -3.52 4.41 13.32
N GLU A 185 -4.47 4.40 12.37
CA GLU A 185 -5.03 3.17 11.79
C GLU A 185 -3.94 2.30 11.12
N VAL A 186 -3.01 2.92 10.38
CA VAL A 186 -1.88 2.21 9.77
C VAL A 186 -0.92 1.69 10.84
N ASN A 187 -0.62 2.50 11.85
CA ASN A 187 0.30 2.11 12.92
C ASN A 187 -0.26 0.97 13.77
N LEU A 188 -1.56 0.98 14.09
CA LEU A 188 -2.25 -0.13 14.77
C LEU A 188 -2.20 -1.39 13.92
N LEU A 189 -2.47 -1.28 12.62
CA LEU A 189 -2.40 -2.42 11.71
C LEU A 189 -1.02 -3.08 11.67
N ILE A 190 0.03 -2.27 11.65
CA ILE A 190 1.42 -2.76 11.68
C ILE A 190 1.72 -3.44 13.02
N ARG A 191 1.29 -2.86 14.14
CA ARG A 191 1.46 -3.47 15.47
C ARG A 191 0.76 -4.81 15.57
N ASP A 192 -0.49 -4.88 15.14
CA ASP A 192 -1.29 -6.10 15.21
C ASP A 192 -0.73 -7.20 14.31
N LYS A 193 -0.31 -6.84 13.08
CA LYS A 193 0.22 -7.80 12.12
C LYS A 193 1.55 -8.42 12.54
N TYR A 194 2.39 -7.64 13.21
CA TYR A 194 3.76 -8.03 13.60
C TYR A 194 3.94 -8.15 15.12
N ASP A 195 2.86 -8.20 15.88
CA ASP A 195 2.85 -8.33 17.35
C ASP A 195 3.88 -7.42 18.05
N LEU A 196 3.92 -6.14 17.66
CA LEU A 196 4.95 -5.19 18.09
C LEU A 196 4.66 -4.52 19.45
N GLY A 197 3.69 -5.03 20.21
CA GLY A 197 3.27 -4.50 21.51
C GLY A 197 2.57 -3.12 21.44
N ILE A 198 1.85 -2.78 22.52
CA ILE A 198 1.24 -1.47 22.75
C ILE A 198 2.10 -0.78 23.82
N ASN A 199 2.74 0.34 23.47
CA ASN A 199 3.44 1.20 24.45
C ASN A 199 2.50 2.31 24.91
#